data_AF-A0A8S9WIY4-F1
#
_entry.id   AF-A0A8S9WIY4-F1
#
_cell.length_a   1.000
_cell.length_b   1.000
_cell.length_c   1.000
_cell.angle_alpha   90.00
_cell.angle_beta   90.00
_cell.angle_gamma   90.00
#
_symmetry.space_group_name_H-M   'P 1'
#
loop_
_entity.id
_entity.type
_entity.pdbx_description
1 polymer ?
#
loop_
_entity_poly.entity_id
_entity_poly.type
_entity_poly.pdbx_seq_one_letter_code
_entity_poly.pdbx_strand_id
1 'polypeptide(L)'
;MFLVIAVVSAIAVAMTHTVTLFSGQHSWYNLSGKGSDVPCLKCHADIGAEMNTTGAHVNVACDGCHRTDESVGYASDWEGNIEPGQGGHSASTEECMICHTRTAPTNFTHYYLGDECSDCHYYSGPLPFIAPAAGGFDLTGDTGDTGEKAAHLIFVQESLEDPLMEGANEACVQCHTEVSVNVSYYIPQGYKIELNRECGWEVNISCYNFTYVEGS
;
A
#
# COMPACT_ATOMS: atom_id res chain seq x y z
N MET A 1 33.32 -39.94 32.49
CA MET A 1 34.11 -39.47 31.34
C MET A 1 33.37 -39.65 30.01
N PHE A 2 32.93 -40.85 29.63
CA PHE A 2 32.17 -41.08 28.38
C PHE A 2 30.86 -40.30 28.26
N LEU A 3 30.09 -40.14 29.36
CA LEU A 3 28.86 -39.35 29.37
C LEU A 3 29.13 -37.86 29.04
N VAL A 4 30.20 -37.30 29.62
CA VAL A 4 30.57 -35.90 29.39
C VAL A 4 31.01 -35.68 27.96
N ILE A 5 31.79 -36.62 27.39
CA ILE A 5 32.21 -36.57 25.99
C ILE A 5 30.99 -36.66 25.06
N ALA A 6 30.03 -37.55 25.34
CA ALA A 6 28.81 -37.69 24.54
C ALA A 6 27.95 -36.42 24.56
N VAL A 7 27.78 -35.79 25.74
CA VAL A 7 27.01 -34.54 25.88
C VAL A 7 27.70 -33.38 25.15
N VAL A 8 29.02 -33.22 25.30
CA VAL A 8 29.78 -32.18 24.60
C VAL A 8 29.72 -32.38 23.08
N SER A 9 29.79 -33.62 22.61
CA SER A 9 29.68 -33.95 21.18
C SER A 9 28.30 -33.61 20.62
N ALA A 10 27.23 -33.95 21.36
CA ALA A 10 25.86 -33.63 20.94
C ALA A 10 25.60 -32.11 20.90
N ILE A 11 26.12 -31.36 21.88
CA ILE A 11 26.04 -29.89 21.91
C ILE A 11 26.82 -29.29 20.74
N ALA A 12 28.03 -29.77 20.45
CA ALA A 12 28.83 -29.27 19.33
C ALA A 12 28.13 -29.48 17.98
N VAL A 13 27.52 -30.66 17.76
CA VAL A 13 26.75 -30.96 16.54
C VAL A 13 25.49 -30.09 16.45
N ALA A 14 24.72 -29.97 17.55
CA ALA A 14 23.53 -29.13 17.58
C ALA A 14 23.86 -27.64 17.35
N MET A 15 24.97 -27.14 17.92
CA MET A 15 25.42 -25.77 17.71
C MET A 15 25.92 -25.52 16.28
N THR A 16 26.56 -26.49 15.64
CA THR A 16 26.92 -26.33 14.21
C THR A 16 25.68 -26.17 13.35
N HIS A 17 24.57 -26.84 13.65
CA HIS A 17 23.30 -26.63 12.93
C HIS A 17 22.75 -25.21 13.15
N THR A 18 22.85 -24.67 14.37
CA THR A 18 22.47 -23.29 14.68
C THR A 18 23.35 -22.27 13.94
N VAL A 19 24.68 -22.48 13.94
CA VAL A 19 25.63 -21.60 13.23
C VAL A 19 25.43 -21.68 11.71
N THR A 20 25.10 -22.85 11.15
CA THR A 20 24.76 -22.98 9.72
C THR A 20 23.43 -22.33 9.35
N LEU A 21 22.45 -22.29 10.25
CA LEU A 21 21.20 -21.54 10.02
C LEU A 21 21.46 -20.03 9.95
N PHE A 22 22.44 -19.51 10.70
CA PHE A 22 22.82 -18.10 10.67
C PHE A 22 23.93 -17.77 9.65
N SER A 23 24.57 -18.77 9.04
CA SER A 23 25.57 -18.58 7.99
C SER A 23 24.88 -18.13 6.70
N GLY A 24 25.11 -16.87 6.31
CA GLY A 24 24.42 -16.22 5.18
C GLY A 24 23.13 -15.47 5.54
N GLN A 25 22.73 -15.43 6.82
CA GLN A 25 21.63 -14.57 7.30
C GLN A 25 22.10 -13.18 7.78
N HIS A 26 23.42 -12.93 7.78
CA HIS A 26 24.03 -11.63 8.11
C HIS A 26 24.86 -11.06 6.96
N SER A 27 24.47 -11.38 5.73
CA SER A 27 25.01 -10.70 4.55
C SER A 27 24.35 -9.32 4.47
N TRP A 28 25.11 -8.28 4.79
CA TRP A 28 24.69 -6.91 4.54
C TRP A 28 24.66 -6.70 3.03
N TYR A 29 23.48 -6.35 2.51
CA TYR A 29 23.36 -5.91 1.13
C TYR A 29 23.82 -4.46 1.05
N ASN A 30 24.42 -4.07 -0.07
CA ASN A 30 24.76 -2.67 -0.28
C ASN A 30 23.45 -1.90 -0.52
N LEU A 31 23.28 -0.85 0.27
CA LEU A 31 22.11 0.03 0.24
C LEU A 31 22.51 1.48 -0.06
N SER A 32 23.81 1.78 -0.24
CA SER A 32 24.34 3.13 -0.47
C SER A 32 24.16 3.64 -1.90
N GLY A 33 23.87 2.76 -2.86
CA GLY A 33 23.61 3.12 -4.26
C GLY A 33 22.19 3.64 -4.53
N LYS A 34 21.97 4.08 -5.78
CA LYS A 34 20.61 4.19 -6.34
C LYS A 34 20.07 2.76 -6.53
N GLY A 35 18.93 2.46 -5.92
CA GLY A 35 18.38 1.10 -5.84
C GLY A 35 18.92 0.26 -4.68
N SER A 36 18.43 -0.97 -4.55
CA SER A 36 18.74 -1.88 -3.44
C SER A 36 19.31 -3.21 -3.92
N ASP A 37 20.46 -3.64 -3.37
CA ASP A 37 20.99 -5.00 -3.61
C ASP A 37 20.18 -6.08 -2.86
N VAL A 38 19.16 -5.68 -2.08
CA VAL A 38 18.30 -6.60 -1.34
C VAL A 38 17.46 -7.42 -2.31
N PRO A 39 17.55 -8.77 -2.29
CA PRO A 39 16.69 -9.62 -3.09
C PRO A 39 15.30 -9.71 -2.45
N CYS A 40 14.45 -8.70 -2.65
CA CYS A 40 13.14 -8.56 -2.01
C CYS A 40 12.31 -9.85 -2.06
N LEU A 41 12.30 -10.52 -3.21
CA LEU A 41 11.55 -11.76 -3.47
C LEU A 41 12.06 -12.99 -2.70
N LYS A 42 13.23 -12.91 -2.06
CA LYS A 42 13.68 -13.95 -1.11
C LYS A 42 12.75 -14.04 0.10
N CYS A 43 12.15 -12.91 0.50
CA CYS A 43 11.28 -12.82 1.67
C CYS A 43 9.83 -12.46 1.31
N HIS A 44 9.62 -11.67 0.25
CA HIS A 44 8.31 -11.18 -0.19
C HIS A 44 7.82 -11.87 -1.46
N ALA A 45 7.96 -13.20 -1.52
CA ALA A 45 7.61 -13.99 -2.70
C ALA A 45 6.11 -13.85 -3.08
N ASP A 46 5.22 -13.83 -2.08
CA ASP A 46 3.77 -13.72 -2.29
C ASP A 46 3.40 -12.35 -2.89
N ILE A 47 3.99 -11.27 -2.37
CA ILE A 47 3.81 -9.91 -2.91
C ILE A 47 4.33 -9.83 -4.36
N GLY A 48 5.49 -10.46 -4.64
CA GLY A 48 6.00 -10.52 -6.00
C GLY A 48 5.09 -11.29 -6.96
N ALA A 49 4.46 -12.36 -6.48
CA ALA A 49 3.50 -13.12 -7.27
C ALA A 49 2.24 -12.27 -7.55
N GLU A 50 1.72 -11.59 -6.55
CA GLU A 50 0.58 -10.68 -6.66
C GLU A 50 0.85 -9.53 -7.65
N MET A 51 1.99 -8.87 -7.55
CA MET A 51 2.35 -7.79 -8.47
C MET A 51 2.45 -8.28 -9.92
N ASN A 52 2.79 -9.56 -10.12
CA ASN A 52 2.84 -10.18 -11.43
C ASN A 52 1.46 -10.62 -11.96
N THR A 53 0.43 -10.76 -11.12
CA THR A 53 -0.92 -11.14 -11.57
C THR A 53 -1.69 -9.95 -12.15
N THR A 54 -1.53 -8.76 -11.57
CA THR A 54 -2.26 -7.55 -12.02
C THR A 54 -1.68 -6.95 -13.30
N GLY A 55 -0.39 -7.14 -13.57
CA GLY A 55 0.29 -6.61 -14.76
C GLY A 55 0.56 -5.10 -14.72
N ALA A 56 0.01 -4.36 -13.76
CA ALA A 56 0.03 -2.88 -13.73
C ALA A 56 1.42 -2.30 -13.40
N HIS A 57 2.22 -3.04 -12.64
CA HIS A 57 3.52 -2.60 -12.12
C HIS A 57 4.66 -3.60 -12.39
N VAL A 58 4.47 -4.53 -13.34
CA VAL A 58 5.49 -5.57 -13.65
C VAL A 58 6.78 -5.03 -14.25
N ASN A 59 6.74 -3.78 -14.75
CA ASN A 59 7.91 -3.07 -15.27
C ASN A 59 8.50 -2.08 -14.25
N VAL A 60 7.99 -2.07 -13.01
CA VAL A 60 8.51 -1.25 -11.91
C VAL A 60 9.20 -2.20 -10.93
N ALA A 61 10.49 -1.99 -10.69
CA ALA A 61 11.23 -2.76 -9.69
C ALA A 61 10.71 -2.43 -8.27
N CYS A 62 10.94 -3.32 -7.29
CA CYS A 62 10.40 -3.13 -5.93
C CYS A 62 10.90 -1.83 -5.28
N ASP A 63 12.18 -1.51 -5.46
CA ASP A 63 12.81 -0.26 -5.05
C ASP A 63 12.33 0.96 -5.86
N GLY A 64 11.79 0.71 -7.06
CA GLY A 64 11.06 1.65 -7.89
C GLY A 64 9.79 2.23 -7.23
N CYS A 65 9.29 1.59 -6.17
CA CYS A 65 8.34 2.21 -5.25
C CYS A 65 9.02 2.42 -3.90
N HIS A 66 9.46 1.34 -3.26
CA HIS A 66 9.88 1.33 -1.85
C HIS A 66 11.11 2.18 -1.48
N ARG A 67 11.77 2.83 -2.43
CA ARG A 67 12.88 3.75 -2.16
C ARG A 67 12.71 5.08 -2.91
N THR A 68 11.48 5.46 -3.21
CA THR A 68 11.24 6.62 -4.05
C THR A 68 11.36 7.94 -3.30
N ASP A 69 11.17 7.96 -1.98
CA ASP A 69 11.36 9.19 -1.19
C ASP A 69 12.77 9.29 -0.58
N GLU A 70 13.52 10.33 -0.93
CA GLU A 70 14.82 10.61 -0.31
C GLU A 70 14.70 11.09 1.15
N SER A 71 13.55 11.66 1.53
CA SER A 71 13.30 12.24 2.86
C SER A 71 13.26 11.18 3.96
N VAL A 72 12.88 9.95 3.61
CA VAL A 72 12.86 8.82 4.52
C VAL A 72 14.27 8.49 4.99
N GLY A 73 15.27 8.59 4.11
CA GLY A 73 16.61 8.05 4.33
C GLY A 73 16.59 6.51 4.39
N TYR A 74 17.65 5.86 3.92
CA TYR A 74 17.78 4.40 4.04
C TYR A 74 19.12 4.06 4.67
N ALA A 75 19.15 3.00 5.47
CA ALA A 75 20.41 2.48 5.98
C ALA A 75 21.37 2.29 4.81
N SER A 76 22.59 2.83 4.91
CA SER A 76 23.59 2.75 3.83
C SER A 76 24.92 2.32 4.43
N ASP A 77 25.71 1.58 3.65
CA ASP A 77 27.00 1.02 4.07
C ASP A 77 28.19 1.95 3.76
N TRP A 78 27.95 3.22 3.39
CA TRP A 78 29.03 4.14 3.05
C TRP A 78 29.94 4.39 4.26
N GLU A 79 31.20 3.95 4.14
CA GLU A 79 32.27 4.07 5.15
C GLU A 79 32.01 3.36 6.50
N GLY A 80 31.00 2.49 6.58
CA GLY A 80 30.75 1.65 7.77
C GLY A 80 30.03 2.34 8.93
N ASN A 81 29.50 3.56 8.73
CA ASN A 81 28.65 4.22 9.71
C ASN A 81 27.17 3.93 9.40
N ILE A 82 26.66 2.84 9.97
CA ILE A 82 25.20 2.67 10.10
C ILE A 82 24.76 3.62 11.21
N GLU A 83 24.17 4.77 10.86
CA GLU A 83 23.51 5.64 11.85
C GLU A 83 22.16 5.00 12.22
N PRO A 84 22.05 4.31 13.38
CA PRO A 84 20.83 3.61 13.73
C PRO A 84 19.74 4.64 14.03
N GLY A 85 18.60 4.54 13.36
CA GLY A 85 17.45 5.42 13.60
C GLY A 85 17.28 6.58 12.63
N GLN A 86 18.07 6.64 11.55
CA GLN A 86 17.75 7.51 10.40
C GLN A 86 17.24 6.65 9.24
N GLY A 87 15.90 6.54 9.15
CA GLY A 87 15.20 6.04 7.97
C GLY A 87 14.88 4.55 7.91
N GLY A 88 14.43 4.11 6.74
CA GLY A 88 13.97 2.75 6.47
C GLY A 88 15.13 1.74 6.42
N HIS A 89 14.90 0.51 6.90
CA HIS A 89 15.91 -0.55 6.89
C HIS A 89 16.40 -0.89 5.48
N SER A 90 15.49 -0.89 4.50
CA SER A 90 15.80 -1.15 3.08
C SER A 90 14.71 -0.67 2.12
N ALA A 91 13.52 -0.37 2.66
CA ALA A 91 12.30 -0.03 1.96
C ALA A 91 11.40 0.79 2.91
N SER A 92 10.56 1.64 2.35
CA SER A 92 9.46 2.37 3.01
C SER A 92 8.12 1.96 2.40
N THR A 93 7.03 2.26 3.09
CA THR A 93 5.70 2.28 2.48
C THR A 93 5.51 3.63 1.80
N GLU A 94 5.22 3.64 0.50
CA GLU A 94 5.01 4.88 -0.24
C GLU A 94 3.53 5.13 -0.48
N GLU A 95 3.12 6.39 -0.53
CA GLU A 95 1.78 6.80 -0.92
C GLU A 95 1.54 6.59 -2.43
N CYS A 96 0.46 5.89 -2.80
CA CYS A 96 0.09 5.62 -4.20
C CYS A 96 -0.01 6.92 -5.01
N MET A 97 -0.54 7.96 -4.39
CA MET A 97 -0.81 9.24 -5.04
C MET A 97 0.46 9.94 -5.52
N ILE A 98 1.65 9.62 -4.99
CA ILE A 98 2.93 10.16 -5.46
C ILE A 98 3.08 10.07 -6.99
N CYS A 99 2.66 8.94 -7.57
CA CYS A 99 2.65 8.73 -9.01
C CYS A 99 1.27 8.97 -9.65
N HIS A 100 0.19 8.78 -8.89
CA HIS A 100 -1.19 8.80 -9.40
C HIS A 100 -1.88 10.18 -9.33
N THR A 101 -1.19 11.26 -8.94
CA THR A 101 -1.75 12.63 -8.84
C THR A 101 -1.80 13.42 -10.15
N ARG A 102 -1.24 12.98 -11.29
CA ARG A 102 -1.15 13.74 -12.58
C ARG A 102 -0.34 15.06 -12.60
N THR A 103 -0.31 15.78 -11.50
CA THR A 103 0.61 16.89 -11.22
C THR A 103 1.68 16.40 -10.28
N ALA A 104 2.95 16.52 -10.68
CA ALA A 104 4.08 16.13 -9.83
C ALA A 104 3.92 16.75 -8.43
N PRO A 105 3.90 15.95 -7.35
CA PRO A 105 3.90 16.51 -6.01
C PRO A 105 5.14 17.39 -5.89
N THR A 106 4.95 18.65 -5.48
CA THR A 106 6.01 19.67 -5.52
C THR A 106 7.17 19.40 -4.54
N ASN A 107 7.11 18.30 -3.79
CA ASN A 107 8.02 18.00 -2.68
C ASN A 107 8.47 16.54 -2.61
N PHE A 108 8.35 15.77 -3.69
CA PHE A 108 8.74 14.37 -3.71
C PHE A 108 9.98 14.14 -4.59
N THR A 109 11.01 13.49 -4.05
CA THR A 109 12.32 13.36 -4.68
C THR A 109 12.65 11.90 -4.93
N HIS A 110 12.45 11.47 -6.18
CA HIS A 110 12.74 10.12 -6.70
C HIS A 110 14.24 9.74 -6.76
N TYR A 111 15.05 10.17 -5.79
CA TYR A 111 16.52 10.11 -5.81
C TYR A 111 17.07 8.69 -6.05
N TYR A 112 16.44 7.67 -5.46
CA TYR A 112 16.90 6.29 -5.59
C TYR A 112 16.27 5.51 -6.74
N LEU A 113 15.44 6.12 -7.61
CA LEU A 113 14.84 5.39 -8.74
C LEU A 113 15.88 4.86 -9.74
N GLY A 114 17.09 5.41 -9.81
CA GLY A 114 18.14 4.93 -10.71
C GLY A 114 17.86 5.11 -12.22
N ASP A 115 16.59 5.29 -12.59
CA ASP A 115 16.05 5.43 -13.94
C ASP A 115 16.13 6.87 -14.48
N GLU A 116 15.96 7.04 -15.79
CA GLU A 116 15.92 8.36 -16.41
C GLU A 116 14.59 9.04 -16.10
N CYS A 117 14.58 10.36 -15.85
CA CYS A 117 13.33 11.08 -15.58
C CYS A 117 12.28 10.88 -16.68
N SER A 118 12.72 10.68 -17.93
CA SER A 118 11.87 10.41 -19.10
C SER A 118 11.21 9.04 -19.10
N ASP A 119 11.70 8.09 -18.31
CA ASP A 119 11.09 6.76 -18.18
C ASP A 119 9.70 6.86 -17.52
N CYS A 120 9.47 7.92 -16.73
CA CYS A 120 8.22 8.18 -16.01
C CYS A 120 7.54 9.55 -16.32
N HIS A 121 8.27 10.58 -16.78
CA HIS A 121 7.75 11.96 -16.90
C HIS A 121 7.59 12.51 -18.34
N TYR A 122 7.61 11.70 -19.40
CA TYR A 122 7.53 12.22 -20.78
C TYR A 122 6.08 12.55 -21.23
N TYR A 123 5.76 13.84 -21.36
CA TYR A 123 4.40 14.35 -21.62
C TYR A 123 3.99 14.48 -23.12
N SER A 124 4.81 14.08 -24.11
CA SER A 124 4.54 14.44 -25.53
C SER A 124 4.97 13.44 -26.62
N GLY A 125 5.10 12.13 -26.32
CA GLY A 125 5.46 11.11 -27.32
C GLY A 125 4.79 9.74 -27.08
N PRO A 126 4.81 8.81 -28.05
CA PRO A 126 4.14 7.52 -27.92
C PRO A 126 4.96 6.58 -27.00
N LEU A 127 4.68 6.66 -25.69
CA LEU A 127 5.20 5.86 -24.56
C LEU A 127 6.65 6.24 -24.13
N PRO A 128 6.95 6.36 -22.81
CA PRO A 128 6.75 5.33 -21.77
C PRO A 128 6.06 5.83 -20.46
N PHE A 129 5.70 4.86 -19.61
CA PHE A 129 4.97 4.89 -18.32
C PHE A 129 4.43 6.25 -17.81
N ILE A 130 3.18 6.56 -18.17
CA ILE A 130 2.37 7.55 -17.45
C ILE A 130 1.45 6.75 -16.52
N ALA A 131 1.70 6.80 -15.21
CA ALA A 131 0.74 6.27 -14.25
C ALA A 131 -0.61 6.97 -14.48
N PRO A 132 -1.71 6.21 -14.67
CA PRO A 132 -3.02 6.82 -14.85
C PRO A 132 -3.38 7.64 -13.61
N ALA A 133 -3.98 8.81 -13.76
CA ALA A 133 -4.48 9.53 -12.59
C ALA A 133 -5.52 8.68 -11.84
N ALA A 134 -5.40 8.62 -10.52
CA ALA A 134 -6.45 8.12 -9.64
C ALA A 134 -7.49 9.22 -9.40
N GLY A 135 -8.12 9.67 -10.49
CA GLY A 135 -9.10 10.76 -10.45
C GLY A 135 -10.48 10.30 -9.99
N GLY A 136 -11.34 11.28 -9.73
CA GLY A 136 -12.67 11.09 -9.15
C GLY A 136 -12.68 11.22 -7.64
N PHE A 137 -11.59 11.60 -6.98
CA PHE A 137 -11.48 11.68 -5.52
C PHE A 137 -11.01 13.04 -4.99
N ASP A 138 -10.84 14.04 -5.87
CA ASP A 138 -10.24 15.34 -5.54
C ASP A 138 -8.79 15.22 -5.04
N LEU A 139 -8.01 14.34 -5.68
CA LEU A 139 -6.61 14.03 -5.31
C LEU A 139 -5.61 14.27 -6.45
N THR A 140 -6.06 14.49 -7.69
CA THR A 140 -5.15 14.55 -8.86
C THR A 140 -4.82 15.96 -9.34
N GLY A 141 -5.06 17.00 -8.53
CA GLY A 141 -4.78 18.41 -8.88
C GLY A 141 -5.54 18.95 -10.12
N ASP A 142 -6.28 18.10 -10.82
CA ASP A 142 -7.09 18.42 -12.00
C ASP A 142 -8.36 19.14 -11.52
N THR A 143 -8.70 20.28 -12.13
CA THR A 143 -9.89 21.07 -11.73
C THR A 143 -11.23 20.36 -11.95
N GLY A 144 -11.23 19.27 -12.73
CA GLY A 144 -12.39 18.41 -12.95
C GLY A 144 -12.43 17.17 -12.04
N ASP A 145 -11.40 16.94 -11.24
CA ASP A 145 -11.38 15.91 -10.21
C ASP A 145 -11.97 16.48 -8.92
N THR A 146 -13.28 16.35 -8.73
CA THR A 146 -13.98 17.00 -7.60
C THR A 146 -14.56 16.03 -6.58
N GLY A 147 -14.43 14.72 -6.80
CA GLY A 147 -15.10 13.73 -5.96
C GLY A 147 -16.62 13.57 -6.18
N GLU A 148 -17.30 14.56 -6.79
CA GLU A 148 -18.77 14.66 -6.79
C GLU A 148 -19.53 13.44 -7.31
N LYS A 149 -18.88 12.62 -8.16
CA LYS A 149 -19.50 11.44 -8.80
C LYS A 149 -18.90 10.12 -8.32
N ALA A 150 -17.98 10.13 -7.37
CA ALA A 150 -17.37 8.91 -6.87
C ALA A 150 -18.19 8.30 -5.73
N ALA A 151 -18.68 7.08 -5.99
CA ALA A 151 -19.35 6.28 -4.97
C ALA A 151 -18.45 5.94 -3.77
N HIS A 152 -17.13 5.90 -3.99
CA HIS A 152 -16.14 5.55 -2.96
C HIS A 152 -15.42 6.77 -2.37
N LEU A 153 -15.86 8.01 -2.66
CA LEU A 153 -15.20 9.22 -2.17
C LEU A 153 -15.04 9.21 -0.65
N ILE A 154 -16.11 8.87 0.07
CA ILE A 154 -16.10 8.83 1.54
C ILE A 154 -15.06 7.83 2.04
N PHE A 155 -14.98 6.65 1.41
CA PHE A 155 -14.00 5.63 1.81
C PHE A 155 -12.55 6.10 1.59
N VAL A 156 -12.28 6.77 0.47
CA VAL A 156 -10.97 7.37 0.19
C VAL A 156 -10.66 8.50 1.19
N GLN A 157 -11.63 9.37 1.47
CA GLN A 157 -11.46 10.48 2.41
C GLN A 157 -11.23 10.00 3.85
N GLU A 158 -11.97 8.98 4.30
CA GLU A 158 -11.77 8.37 5.61
C GLU A 158 -10.38 7.75 5.73
N SER A 159 -9.84 7.14 4.66
CA SER A 159 -8.47 6.60 4.69
C SER A 159 -7.39 7.67 4.84
N LEU A 160 -7.62 8.91 4.39
CA LEU A 160 -6.68 10.02 4.60
C LEU A 160 -6.57 10.43 6.08
N GLU A 161 -7.59 10.10 6.88
CA GLU A 161 -7.63 10.39 8.32
C GLU A 161 -7.17 9.19 9.16
N ASP A 162 -6.96 8.01 8.55
CA ASP A 162 -6.51 6.81 9.24
C ASP A 162 -4.96 6.76 9.32
N PRO A 163 -4.36 6.65 10.52
CA PRO A 163 -2.91 6.59 10.67
C PRO A 163 -2.29 5.24 10.29
N LEU A 164 -3.07 4.23 9.87
CA LEU A 164 -2.58 2.89 9.57
C LEU A 164 -1.67 2.85 8.33
N MET A 165 -1.97 3.66 7.30
CA MET A 165 -1.18 3.77 6.08
C MET A 165 -1.03 5.24 5.66
N GLU A 166 0.01 5.54 4.88
CA GLU A 166 0.23 6.89 4.37
C GLU A 166 -0.86 7.28 3.34
N GLY A 167 -1.46 8.46 3.51
CA GLY A 167 -2.45 9.02 2.60
C GLY A 167 -3.61 8.06 2.29
N ALA A 168 -4.03 8.04 1.02
CA ALA A 168 -5.18 7.24 0.58
C ALA A 168 -4.89 5.73 0.40
N ASN A 169 -3.71 5.26 0.84
CA ASN A 169 -3.22 3.92 0.55
C ASN A 169 -4.19 2.84 1.00
N GLU A 170 -4.73 2.93 2.21
CA GLU A 170 -5.62 1.92 2.76
C GLU A 170 -6.84 1.69 1.86
N ALA A 171 -7.44 2.77 1.34
CA ALA A 171 -8.56 2.64 0.41
C ALA A 171 -8.15 2.01 -0.93
N CYS A 172 -6.98 2.38 -1.44
CA CYS A 172 -6.44 1.85 -2.70
C CYS A 172 -6.10 0.36 -2.59
N VAL A 173 -5.32 -0.05 -1.59
CA VAL A 173 -4.94 -1.46 -1.43
C VAL A 173 -6.16 -2.33 -1.20
N GLN A 174 -7.21 -1.82 -0.55
CA GLN A 174 -8.43 -2.61 -0.35
C GLN A 174 -9.08 -3.11 -1.66
N CYS A 175 -8.93 -2.38 -2.76
CA CYS A 175 -9.56 -2.73 -4.05
C CYS A 175 -8.56 -3.12 -5.14
N HIS A 176 -7.32 -2.61 -5.08
CA HIS A 176 -6.31 -2.78 -6.12
C HIS A 176 -5.28 -3.89 -5.83
N THR A 177 -5.41 -4.58 -4.70
CA THR A 177 -4.63 -5.78 -4.35
C THR A 177 -5.47 -7.04 -4.50
N GLU A 178 -4.84 -8.20 -4.37
CA GLU A 178 -5.50 -9.50 -4.32
C GLU A 178 -6.34 -9.68 -3.03
N VAL A 179 -6.20 -8.77 -2.06
CA VAL A 179 -6.95 -8.82 -0.80
C VAL A 179 -8.45 -8.70 -1.08
N SER A 180 -9.15 -9.81 -0.89
CA SER A 180 -10.61 -9.84 -1.01
C SER A 180 -11.25 -9.16 0.18
N VAL A 181 -11.96 -8.06 -0.06
CA VAL A 181 -12.75 -7.38 0.97
C VAL A 181 -14.23 -7.68 0.87
N ASN A 182 -14.85 -7.84 2.04
CA ASN A 182 -16.28 -8.01 2.15
C ASN A 182 -16.92 -6.66 2.45
N VAL A 183 -17.48 -6.02 1.43
CA VAL A 183 -18.17 -4.74 1.56
C VAL A 183 -19.65 -4.99 1.81
N SER A 184 -20.11 -4.69 3.02
CA SER A 184 -21.53 -4.70 3.38
C SER A 184 -22.06 -3.28 3.44
N TYR A 185 -22.93 -2.91 2.50
CA TYR A 185 -23.63 -1.63 2.55
C TYR A 185 -25.06 -1.80 3.09
N TYR A 186 -25.47 -0.89 3.97
CA TYR A 186 -26.87 -0.71 4.35
C TYR A 186 -27.42 0.45 3.52
N ILE A 187 -28.24 0.16 2.50
CA ILE A 187 -28.98 1.20 1.79
C ILE A 187 -30.34 1.33 2.49
N PRO A 188 -30.57 2.36 3.32
CA PRO A 188 -31.89 2.59 3.87
C PRO A 188 -32.81 3.07 2.74
N GLN A 189 -33.45 2.12 2.04
CA GLN A 189 -34.60 2.43 1.18
C GLN A 189 -35.82 2.61 2.08
N GLY A 190 -35.88 3.73 2.79
CA GLY A 190 -37.01 4.12 3.62
C GLY A 190 -37.69 5.37 3.09
N TYR A 191 -39.02 5.36 3.08
CA TYR A 191 -39.83 6.56 2.81
C TYR A 191 -40.27 7.15 4.15
N LYS A 192 -40.03 8.45 4.38
CA LYS A 192 -40.63 9.18 5.50
C LYS A 192 -42.02 9.67 5.07
N ILE A 193 -43.07 9.01 5.55
CA ILE A 193 -44.46 9.43 5.29
C ILE A 193 -44.92 10.30 6.48
N GLU A 194 -44.95 11.62 6.29
CA GLU A 194 -45.55 12.56 7.24
C GLU A 194 -46.97 12.91 6.79
N LEU A 195 -47.98 12.44 7.54
CA LEU A 195 -49.38 12.77 7.29
C LEU A 195 -49.77 13.98 8.14
N ASN A 196 -49.95 15.14 7.50
CA ASN A 196 -50.56 16.30 8.15
C ASN A 196 -52.07 16.32 7.84
N ARG A 197 -52.89 16.39 8.89
CA ARG A 197 -54.32 16.14 8.81
C ARG A 197 -55.07 17.40 8.37
N GLU A 198 -55.21 17.62 7.07
CA GLU A 198 -56.12 18.67 6.55
C GLU A 198 -57.34 18.15 5.79
N CYS A 199 -57.34 16.93 5.22
CA CYS A 199 -58.54 16.26 4.70
C CYS A 199 -58.28 14.76 4.54
N GLY A 200 -59.34 13.95 4.51
CA GLY A 200 -59.28 12.48 4.52
C GLY A 200 -58.63 11.89 3.27
N TRP A 201 -57.55 11.13 3.46
CA TRP A 201 -56.95 10.26 2.44
C TRP A 201 -56.95 8.82 2.95
N GLU A 202 -57.23 7.88 2.05
CA GLU A 202 -57.06 6.45 2.27
C GLU A 202 -55.74 6.02 1.61
N VAL A 203 -54.77 5.56 2.40
CA VAL A 203 -53.47 5.07 1.90
C VAL A 203 -53.52 3.54 1.92
N ASN A 204 -53.62 2.94 0.75
CA ASN A 204 -53.52 1.48 0.58
C ASN A 204 -52.07 1.10 0.32
N ILE A 205 -51.44 0.47 1.31
CA ILE A 205 -50.16 -0.20 1.14
C ILE A 205 -50.47 -1.67 0.83
N SER A 206 -49.73 -2.33 -0.06
CA SER A 206 -49.85 -3.78 -0.31
C SER A 206 -48.46 -4.41 -0.49
N CYS A 207 -48.33 -5.69 -0.15
CA CYS A 207 -47.08 -6.48 -0.24
C CYS A 207 -45.90 -5.99 0.62
N TYR A 208 -46.13 -5.69 1.90
CA TYR A 208 -45.09 -5.30 2.85
C TYR A 208 -45.14 -6.19 4.09
N ASN A 209 -43.99 -6.33 4.75
CA ASN A 209 -43.88 -6.97 6.04
C ASN A 209 -43.20 -5.96 6.98
N PHE A 210 -43.91 -5.50 8.01
CA PHE A 210 -43.34 -4.59 9.00
C PHE A 210 -42.75 -5.42 10.14
N THR A 211 -41.44 -5.35 10.32
CA THR A 211 -40.75 -5.87 11.50
C THR A 211 -40.25 -4.69 12.31
N TYR A 212 -40.74 -4.57 13.53
CA TYR A 212 -40.19 -3.62 14.50
C TYR A 212 -38.78 -4.07 14.87
N VAL A 213 -37.80 -3.23 14.57
CA VAL A 213 -36.42 -3.42 15.02
C VAL A 213 -36.22 -2.41 16.14
N GLU A 214 -36.11 -2.91 17.37
CA GLU A 214 -35.70 -2.10 18.51
C GLU A 214 -34.29 -1.58 18.23
N GLY A 215 -34.17 -0.27 18.01
CA GLY A 215 -32.89 0.38 17.82
C GLY A 215 -32.11 0.45 19.14
N SER A 216 -30.87 0.00 19.08
CA SER A 216 -29.78 0.25 20.03
C SER A 216 -29.50 1.73 20.23
#